data_AF-A0A1Q5RFE3-F1
#
_entry.id   AF-A0A1Q5RFE3-F1
#
_cell.length_a   1.000
_cell.length_b   1.000
_cell.length_c   1.000
_cell.angle_alpha   90.00
_cell.angle_beta   90.00
_cell.angle_gamma   90.00
#
_symmetry.space_group_name_H-M   'P 1'
#
loop_
_entity.id
_entity.type
_entity.pdbx_description
1 polymer ?
#
loop_
_entity_poly.entity_id
_entity_poly.type
_entity_poly.pdbx_seq_one_letter_code
_entity_poly.pdbx_strand_id
1 'polypeptide(L)' 'MEHARAFEPVQDGRIYIEKINRPMIDEDKATPAEYWAGLMYAKDQGWLEYHESGTFVRMLQPGKELFT' A
#
# COMPACT_ATOMS: atom_id res chain seq x y z
N MET A 1 -2.85 -11.80 4.01
CA MET A 1 -3.49 -11.05 5.13
C MET A 1 -2.46 -10.53 6.15
N GLU A 2 -1.26 -11.10 6.25
CA GLU A 2 -0.29 -10.77 7.30
C GLU A 2 0.47 -9.45 7.05
N HIS A 3 0.77 -9.11 5.80
CA HIS A 3 1.60 -7.94 5.48
C HIS A 3 0.92 -6.58 5.69
N ALA A 4 -0.40 -6.47 5.51
CA ALA A 4 -1.10 -5.18 5.61
C ALA A 4 -0.99 -4.50 6.99
N ARG A 5 -0.67 -5.28 8.05
CA ARG A 5 -0.56 -4.80 9.43
C ARG A 5 0.89 -4.70 9.93
N ALA A 6 1.89 -5.06 9.12
CA ALA A 6 3.28 -5.21 9.56
C ALA A 6 4.09 -3.90 9.58
N PHE A 7 3.47 -2.75 9.28
CA PHE A 7 4.21 -1.51 9.03
C PHE A 7 3.79 -0.41 9.99
N GLU A 8 4.68 -0.05 10.91
CA GLU A 8 4.53 1.16 11.71
C GLU A 8 4.63 2.38 10.78
N PRO A 9 3.63 3.28 10.79
CA PRO A 9 3.72 4.51 10.04
C PRO A 9 4.85 5.39 10.58
N VAL A 10 5.68 5.95 9.69
CA VAL A 10 6.57 7.09 9.98
C VAL A 10 5.71 8.33 10.29
N GLN A 11 6.34 9.46 10.70
CA GLN A 11 5.70 10.77 10.88
C GLN A 11 4.48 10.95 9.94
N ASP A 12 3.35 11.33 10.53
CA ASP A 12 2.09 11.63 9.82
C ASP A 12 1.41 10.43 9.11
N GLY A 13 1.60 9.20 9.62
CA GLY A 13 0.85 8.05 9.12
C GLY A 13 1.39 7.46 7.80
N ARG A 14 2.59 7.88 7.37
CA ARG A 14 3.21 7.45 6.11
C ARG A 14 3.84 6.07 6.23
N ILE A 15 3.63 5.22 5.24
CA ILE A 15 4.20 3.87 5.15
C ILE A 15 5.13 3.84 3.94
N TYR A 16 6.36 3.33 4.10
CA TYR A 16 7.26 3.11 2.96
C TYR A 16 6.61 2.15 1.96
N ILE A 17 6.52 2.54 0.69
CA ILE A 17 5.83 1.73 -0.31
C ILE A 17 6.50 0.36 -0.53
N GLU A 18 7.80 0.27 -0.24
CA GLU A 18 8.57 -0.97 -0.33
C GLU A 18 8.01 -2.08 0.56
N LYS A 19 7.37 -1.69 1.65
CA LYS A 19 6.70 -2.61 2.55
C LYS A 19 5.51 -3.32 1.90
N ILE A 20 4.87 -2.69 0.92
CA ILE A 20 3.78 -3.28 0.13
C ILE A 20 4.33 -3.96 -1.13
N ASN A 21 5.20 -3.28 -1.87
CA ASN A 21 5.65 -3.79 -3.17
C ASN A 21 6.51 -5.05 -3.06
N ARG A 22 7.32 -5.18 -1.99
CA ARG A 22 8.32 -6.23 -1.91
C ARG A 22 7.69 -7.60 -1.65
N PRO A 23 6.74 -7.76 -0.71
CA PRO A 23 6.00 -9.02 -0.59
C PRO A 23 5.26 -9.38 -1.88
N MET A 24 4.62 -8.39 -2.54
CA MET A 24 3.87 -8.67 -3.77
C MET A 24 4.77 -9.20 -4.91
N ILE A 25 5.96 -8.65 -5.07
CA ILE A 25 6.88 -9.03 -6.15
C ILE A 25 7.71 -10.27 -5.76
N ASP A 26 8.30 -10.27 -4.57
CA ASP A 26 9.24 -11.31 -4.14
C ASP A 26 8.53 -12.58 -3.68
N GLU A 27 7.39 -12.46 -2.99
CA GLU A 27 6.67 -13.58 -2.40
C GLU A 27 5.48 -14.00 -3.27
N ASP A 28 4.57 -13.07 -3.58
CA ASP A 28 3.34 -13.35 -4.35
C ASP A 28 3.58 -13.44 -5.87
N LYS A 29 4.81 -13.13 -6.34
CA LYS A 29 5.21 -13.17 -7.75
C LYS A 29 4.38 -12.30 -8.68
N ALA A 30 3.78 -11.23 -8.16
CA ALA A 30 3.10 -10.24 -8.97
C ALA A 30 4.07 -9.57 -9.94
N THR A 31 3.63 -9.39 -11.18
CA THR A 31 4.35 -8.57 -12.14
C THR A 31 4.30 -7.09 -11.71
N PRO A 32 5.26 -6.26 -12.17
CA PRO A 32 5.20 -4.82 -11.93
C PRO A 32 3.88 -4.18 -12.39
N ALA A 33 3.29 -4.70 -13.47
CA ALA A 33 2.01 -4.22 -13.99
C ALA A 33 0.83 -4.54 -13.07
N GLU A 34 0.77 -5.76 -12.51
CA GLU A 34 -0.27 -6.17 -11.56
C GLU A 34 -0.17 -5.39 -10.24
N TYR A 35 1.04 -5.21 -9.72
CA TYR A 35 1.28 -4.35 -8.57
C TYR A 35 0.76 -2.93 -8.81
N TRP A 36 1.12 -2.32 -9.95
CA TRP A 36 0.69 -0.97 -10.28
C TRP A 36 -0.83 -0.87 -10.48
N ALA A 37 -1.44 -1.86 -11.12
CA ALA A 37 -2.90 -1.90 -11.29
C ALA A 37 -3.61 -1.95 -9.93
N GLY A 38 -3.13 -2.78 -8.99
CA GLY A 38 -3.68 -2.87 -7.64
C GLY A 38 -3.51 -1.58 -6.83
N LEU A 39 -2.33 -0.95 -6.91
CA LEU A 39 -2.06 0.31 -6.23
C LEU A 39 -2.94 1.45 -6.75
N MET A 40 -3.09 1.57 -8.07
CA MET A 40 -3.96 2.58 -8.69
C MET A 40 -5.43 2.34 -8.34
N TYR A 41 -5.88 1.09 -8.37
CA TYR A 41 -7.23 0.73 -7.94
C TYR A 41 -7.49 1.16 -6.49
N ALA A 42 -6.60 0.80 -5.55
CA ALA A 42 -6.75 1.17 -4.15
C ALA A 42 -6.75 2.70 -3.93
N LYS A 43 -5.95 3.43 -4.70
CA LYS A 43 -5.96 4.90 -4.69
C LYS A 43 -7.28 5.46 -5.22
N ASP A 44 -7.78 4.94 -6.34
CA ASP A 44 -9.02 5.42 -6.98
C ASP A 44 -10.27 5.11 -6.14
N GLN A 45 -10.23 4.05 -5.33
CA GLN A 45 -11.25 3.75 -4.32
C GLN A 45 -11.16 4.64 -3.06
N GLY A 46 -10.14 5.50 -2.95
CA GLY A 46 -9.92 6.32 -1.76
C GLY A 46 -9.51 5.51 -0.53
N TRP A 47 -8.90 4.35 -0.70
CA TRP A 47 -8.42 3.50 0.40
C TRP A 47 -7.03 3.91 0.88
N LEU A 48 -6.23 4.48 -0.01
CA LEU A 48 -4.92 5.01 0.29
C LEU A 48 -4.62 6.26 -0.54
N GLU A 49 -3.64 7.03 -0.06
CA GLU A 49 -2.97 8.06 -0.84
C GLU A 49 -1.59 7.57 -1.27
N TYR A 50 -1.23 7.85 -2.53
CA TYR A 50 0.12 7.66 -3.04
C TYR A 50 0.84 9.02 -3.03
N HIS A 51 1.99 9.08 -2.35
CA HIS A 51 2.77 10.31 -2.25
C HIS A 51 3.52 10.59 -3.55
N GLU A 52 3.60 11.87 -3.96
CA GLU A 52 4.23 12.28 -5.22
C GLU A 52 5.70 11.87 -5.36
N SER A 53 6.42 11.73 -4.24
CA SER A 53 7.81 11.27 -4.21
C SER A 53 7.98 9.80 -4.61
N GLY A 54 6.87 9.05 -4.66
CA GLY A 54 6.84 7.62 -4.92
C GLY A 54 7.43 6.74 -3.82
N THR A 55 7.82 7.32 -2.70
CA THR A 55 8.46 6.61 -1.57
C THR A 55 7.43 6.10 -0.55
N PHE A 56 6.29 6.78 -0.45
CA PHE A 56 5.34 6.60 0.63
C PHE A 56 3.92 6.41 0.13
N VAL A 57 3.14 5.66 0.90
CA VAL A 57 1.69 5.66 0.86
C VAL A 57 1.12 5.99 2.23
N ARG A 58 -0.14 6.40 2.30
CA ARG A 58 -0.85 6.59 3.57
C ARG A 58 -2.21 5.93 3.50
N MET A 59 -2.51 5.05 4.45
CA MET A 59 -3.83 4.41 4.54
C MET A 59 -4.88 5.42 4.97
N LEU A 60 -5.95 5.55 4.19
CA LEU A 60 -7.11 6.37 4.52
C LEU A 60 -8.09 5.58 5.39
N GLN A 61 -9.01 6.30 6.03
CA GLN A 61 -10.00 5.69 6.92
C GLN A 61 -10.82 4.58 6.23
N PRO A 62 -11.33 4.76 4.98
CA PRO A 62 -12.04 3.70 4.28
C PRO A 62 -11.17 2.45 4.04
N GLY A 63 -9.87 2.63 3.76
CA GLY A 63 -8.95 1.52 3.57
C GLY A 63 -8.64 0.76 4.86
N LYS A 64 -8.63 1.45 6.02
CA LYS A 64 -8.45 0.82 7.33
C LYS A 64 -9.67 -0.04 7.71
N GLU A 65 -10.87 0.42 7.36
CA GLU A 65 -12.14 -0.24 7.66
C GLU A 65 -12.35 -1.56 6.89
N LEU A 66 -11.64 -1.77 5.77
CA LEU A 66 -11.66 -3.05 5.05
C LEU A 66 -11.09 -4.23 5.84
N PHE A 67 -10.33 -3.96 6.90
CA PHE A 67 -9.60 -4.97 7.66
C PHE A 67 -10.05 -5.04 9.13
N THR A 68 -11.19 -4.44 9.47
CA THR A 68 -11.81 -4.43 10.81
C THR A 68 -13.06 -5.30 10.88
#